data_AF-A0A972LAU6-F1
#
_entry.id   AF-A0A972LAU6-F1
#
_cell.length_a   1.000
_cell.length_b   1.000
_cell.length_c   1.000
_cell.angle_alpha   90.00
_cell.angle_beta   90.00
_cell.angle_gamma   90.00
#
_symmetry.space_group_name_H-M   'P 1'
#
loop_
_entity.id
_entity.type
_entity.pdbx_description
1 polymer ?
#
loop_
_entity_poly.entity_id
_entity_poly.type
_entity_poly.pdbx_seq_one_letter_code
_entity_poly.pdbx_strand_id
1 'polypeptide(L)'
;MRGKFTYSMCGLVLILLPQVLHAHGSMVLSGEEQRCYAMAMIGLDSVINSRLGVPAEHVLRLATNNRLSLQEVATDTRGYSIPLLKTMLAAYLWERSPHSYGVKVFYKCASGQAPLRSALNSIR
;
A
#
# COMPACT_ATOMS: atom_id res chain seq x y z
N MET A 1 29.83 44.72 -33.26
CA MET A 1 29.80 44.19 -31.87
C MET A 1 28.59 43.27 -31.73
N ARG A 2 28.77 42.13 -31.09
CA ARG A 2 27.86 40.97 -31.03
C ARG A 2 26.57 41.26 -30.26
N GLY A 3 25.45 40.69 -30.72
CA GLY A 3 24.25 40.44 -29.91
C GLY A 3 23.04 40.13 -30.81
N LYS A 4 22.11 39.23 -30.49
CA LYS A 4 21.97 38.19 -29.46
C LYS A 4 21.06 37.11 -30.10
N PHE A 5 21.35 35.84 -29.85
CA PHE A 5 20.49 34.70 -30.17
C PHE A 5 19.30 34.66 -29.20
N THR A 6 18.08 34.78 -29.71
CA THR A 6 16.81 34.41 -29.07
C THR A 6 15.85 34.22 -30.25
N TYR A 7 15.16 33.11 -30.50
CA TYR A 7 14.33 32.30 -29.60
C TYR A 7 14.24 30.88 -30.17
N SER A 8 14.55 29.86 -29.37
CA SER A 8 14.20 28.46 -29.69
C SER A 8 13.94 27.71 -28.38
N MET A 9 12.83 28.02 -27.72
CA MET A 9 12.36 27.33 -26.51
C MET A 9 10.82 27.32 -26.46
N CYS A 10 10.17 26.94 -27.56
CA CYS A 10 8.70 26.84 -27.60
C CYS A 10 8.18 25.47 -28.08
N GLY A 11 9.06 24.44 -28.12
CA GLY A 11 8.73 23.14 -28.71
C GLY A 11 8.53 21.99 -27.72
N LEU A 12 8.84 22.15 -26.42
CA LEU A 12 8.94 21.01 -25.50
C LEU A 12 7.85 20.92 -24.40
N VAL A 13 6.85 21.79 -24.43
CA VAL A 13 5.78 21.82 -23.40
C VAL A 13 4.51 21.08 -23.86
N LEU A 14 4.37 20.78 -25.16
CA LEU A 14 3.14 20.23 -25.74
C LEU A 14 3.04 18.68 -25.78
N ILE A 15 4.07 17.95 -25.35
CA ILE A 15 4.09 16.47 -25.44
C ILE A 15 3.70 15.78 -24.10
N LEU A 16 3.50 16.54 -23.01
CA LEU A 16 3.21 15.98 -21.68
C LEU A 16 1.70 15.94 -21.31
N LEU A 17 0.79 16.25 -22.23
CA LEU A 17 -0.65 16.25 -21.98
C LEU A 17 -1.35 15.40 -23.06
N PRO A 18 -1.39 14.05 -22.91
CA PRO A 18 -2.67 13.44 -22.52
C PRO A 18 -2.50 12.08 -21.80
N GLN A 19 -2.51 12.04 -20.46
CA GLN A 19 -2.61 10.77 -19.71
C GLN A 19 -3.62 10.82 -18.55
N VAL A 20 -4.24 11.96 -18.25
CA VAL A 20 -5.07 12.13 -17.03
C VAL A 20 -6.52 11.66 -17.16
N LEU A 21 -6.93 11.07 -18.29
CA LEU A 21 -8.35 10.75 -18.56
C LEU A 21 -8.75 9.26 -18.46
N HIS A 22 -7.87 8.36 -18.02
CA HIS A 22 -8.17 6.91 -17.96
C HIS A 22 -8.16 6.28 -16.56
N ALA A 23 -8.14 7.06 -15.48
CA ALA A 23 -8.28 6.51 -14.14
C ALA A 23 -9.73 6.65 -13.65
N HIS A 24 -10.22 5.63 -12.95
CA HIS A 24 -11.51 5.52 -12.24
C HIS A 24 -12.62 4.75 -12.94
N GLY A 25 -12.36 3.47 -13.24
CA GLY A 25 -13.39 2.46 -12.94
C GLY A 25 -13.45 2.30 -11.43
N SER A 26 -14.52 2.80 -10.79
CA SER A 26 -14.77 2.55 -9.36
C SER A 26 -15.08 1.06 -9.18
N MET A 27 -14.07 0.29 -8.82
CA MET A 27 -14.25 -1.11 -8.44
C MET A 27 -14.93 -1.12 -7.07
N VAL A 28 -16.23 -1.46 -7.04
CA VAL A 28 -16.97 -1.63 -5.79
C VAL A 28 -16.49 -2.94 -5.15
N LEU A 29 -15.56 -2.81 -4.20
CA LEU A 29 -15.11 -3.94 -3.38
C LEU A 29 -16.15 -4.23 -2.29
N SER A 30 -16.43 -5.51 -2.07
CA SER A 30 -17.08 -5.96 -0.83
C SER A 30 -16.23 -5.59 0.39
N GLY A 31 -16.84 -5.54 1.58
CA GLY A 31 -16.11 -5.23 2.81
C GLY A 31 -14.95 -6.19 3.09
N GLU A 32 -15.07 -7.45 2.68
CA GLU A 32 -14.00 -8.44 2.83
C GLU A 32 -12.86 -8.24 1.82
N GLU A 33 -13.19 -7.95 0.55
CA GLU A 33 -12.21 -7.60 -0.48
C GLU A 33 -11.45 -6.32 -0.10
N GLN A 34 -12.15 -5.32 0.44
CA GLN A 34 -11.54 -4.09 0.94
C GLN A 34 -10.59 -4.36 2.11
N ARG A 35 -10.95 -5.29 3.01
CA ARG A 35 -10.05 -5.70 4.10
C ARG A 35 -8.80 -6.40 3.58
N CYS A 36 -8.93 -7.30 2.60
CA CYS A 36 -7.79 -7.96 1.99
C CYS A 36 -6.89 -6.98 1.25
N TYR A 37 -7.48 -6.05 0.51
CA TYR A 37 -6.76 -4.97 -0.16
C TYR A 37 -6.00 -4.10 0.86
N ALA A 38 -6.64 -3.69 1.95
CA ALA A 38 -6.00 -2.90 3.00
C ALA A 38 -4.79 -3.64 3.61
N MET A 39 -4.94 -4.92 3.95
CA MET A 39 -3.83 -5.72 4.48
C MET A 39 -2.68 -5.85 3.47
N ALA A 40 -2.99 -6.01 2.18
CA ALA A 40 -2.00 -6.06 1.12
C ALA A 40 -1.23 -4.75 0.98
N MET A 41 -1.92 -3.60 1.02
CA MET A 41 -1.30 -2.28 0.96
C MET A 41 -0.40 -2.00 2.16
N ILE A 42 -0.84 -2.38 3.37
CA ILE A 42 -0.04 -2.26 4.60
C ILE A 42 1.24 -3.10 4.50
N GLY A 43 1.11 -4.33 4.01
CA GLY A 43 2.25 -5.20 3.76
C GLY A 43 3.22 -4.61 2.74
N LEU A 44 2.70 -4.12 1.61
CA LEU A 44 3.48 -3.51 0.54
C LEU A 44 4.27 -2.30 1.05
N ASP A 45 3.62 -1.39 1.78
CA ASP A 45 4.26 -0.22 2.36
C ASP A 45 5.34 -0.60 3.39
N SER A 46 5.09 -1.65 4.17
CA SER A 46 6.08 -2.16 5.13
C SER A 46 7.35 -2.69 4.44
N VAL A 47 7.25 -3.28 3.24
CA VAL A 47 8.44 -3.65 2.43
C VAL A 47 9.17 -2.40 1.92
N ILE A 48 8.45 -1.34 1.56
CA ILE A 48 9.06 -0.07 1.15
C ILE A 48 9.82 0.53 2.33
N ASN A 49 9.18 0.60 3.51
CA ASN A 49 9.76 1.15 4.73
C ASN A 49 11.02 0.39 5.16
N SER A 50 11.03 -0.95 5.08
CA SER A 50 12.22 -1.73 5.40
C SER A 50 13.41 -1.40 4.49
N ARG A 51 13.15 -1.19 3.19
CA ARG A 51 14.17 -0.82 2.20
C ARG A 51 14.67 0.62 2.35
N LEU A 52 13.83 1.50 2.87
CA LEU A 52 14.20 2.87 3.23
C LEU A 52 14.95 2.95 4.57
N GLY A 53 15.18 1.82 5.24
CA GLY A 53 15.88 1.76 6.53
C GLY A 53 15.03 2.23 7.70
N VAL A 54 13.70 2.33 7.54
CA VAL A 54 12.80 2.64 8.66
C VAL A 54 12.82 1.46 9.63
N PRO A 55 13.18 1.64 10.91
CA PRO A 55 13.24 0.53 11.87
C PRO A 55 11.88 -0.14 12.09
N ALA A 56 11.87 -1.45 12.34
CA ALA A 56 10.63 -2.22 12.49
C ALA A 56 9.80 -1.79 13.71
N GLU A 57 10.45 -1.25 14.73
CA GLU A 57 9.86 -0.75 15.98
C GLU A 57 8.89 0.42 15.72
N HIS A 58 9.16 1.21 14.67
CA HIS A 58 8.29 2.32 14.29
C HIS A 58 6.96 1.80 13.71
N VAL A 59 7.00 0.68 13.02
CA VAL A 59 5.83 0.03 12.44
C VAL A 59 5.05 -0.76 13.52
N LEU A 60 5.73 -1.25 14.56
CA LEU A 60 5.08 -1.83 15.74
C LEU A 60 4.05 -0.87 16.36
N ARG A 61 4.39 0.43 16.42
CA ARG A 61 3.49 1.47 16.94
C ARG A 61 2.23 1.60 16.09
N LEU A 62 2.32 1.44 14.76
CA LEU A 62 1.17 1.48 13.85
C LEU A 62 0.22 0.29 14.04
N ALA A 63 0.72 -0.83 14.59
CA ALA A 63 -0.09 -2.00 14.91
C ALA A 63 -0.79 -1.95 16.29
N THR A 64 -0.61 -0.86 17.03
CA THR A 64 -1.24 -0.69 18.35
C THR A 64 -2.73 -0.46 18.18
N ASN A 65 -3.56 -1.18 18.94
CA ASN A 65 -4.99 -0.91 18.96
C ASN A 65 -5.26 0.40 19.71
N ASN A 66 -5.64 1.46 18.99
CA ASN A 66 -6.00 2.78 19.56
C ASN A 66 -7.25 2.77 20.47
N ARG A 67 -7.88 1.60 20.70
CA ARG A 67 -8.97 1.44 21.68
C ARG A 67 -8.48 1.21 23.11
N LEU A 68 -7.17 1.06 23.31
CA LEU A 68 -6.59 0.94 24.62
C LEU A 68 -6.46 2.34 25.22
N SER A 69 -7.03 2.52 26.40
CA SER A 69 -7.00 3.77 27.15
C SER A 69 -5.54 4.17 27.44
N LEU A 70 -5.26 5.47 27.57
CA LEU A 70 -3.93 5.99 27.95
C LEU A 70 -3.36 5.33 29.23
N GLN A 71 -4.24 4.76 30.08
CA GLN A 71 -3.88 3.98 31.26
C GLN A 71 -3.19 2.65 30.91
N GLU A 72 -3.64 1.96 29.85
CA GLU A 72 -3.12 0.66 29.37
C GLU A 72 -1.84 0.80 28.53
N VAL A 73 -1.40 2.03 28.27
CA VAL A 73 -0.10 2.35 27.66
C VAL A 73 1.00 2.46 28.73
N ALA A 74 0.62 2.77 29.99
CA ALA A 74 1.54 2.92 31.12
C ALA A 74 1.88 1.57 31.79
N THR A 75 0.94 0.62 31.79
CA THR A 75 1.25 -0.81 31.89
C THR A 75 1.60 -1.29 30.49
N ASP A 76 2.65 -2.07 30.29
CA ASP A 76 3.07 -2.56 28.96
C ASP A 76 2.10 -3.63 28.40
N THR A 77 0.83 -3.25 28.26
CA THR A 77 -0.31 -4.06 27.82
C THR A 77 -0.86 -3.51 26.52
N ARG A 78 0.03 -3.06 25.61
CA ARG A 78 -0.38 -2.68 24.26
C ARG A 78 -0.89 -3.93 23.54
N GLY A 79 -2.19 -4.11 23.52
CA GLY A 79 -2.86 -5.08 22.65
C GLY A 79 -2.59 -4.72 21.19
N TYR A 80 -1.76 -5.52 20.53
CA TYR A 80 -1.50 -5.38 19.10
C TYR A 80 -2.57 -6.10 18.28
N SER A 81 -2.89 -5.56 17.11
CA SER A 81 -3.58 -6.35 16.08
C SER A 81 -2.62 -7.42 15.55
N ILE A 82 -2.73 -8.65 16.06
CA ILE A 82 -1.85 -9.78 15.68
C ILE A 82 -1.79 -9.99 14.15
N PRO A 83 -2.90 -9.92 13.38
CA PRO A 83 -2.83 -10.04 11.92
C PRO A 83 -2.02 -8.92 11.26
N LEU A 84 -2.15 -7.69 11.76
CA LEU A 84 -1.43 -6.52 11.25
C LEU A 84 0.06 -6.63 11.56
N LEU A 85 0.39 -6.96 12.80
CA LEU A 85 1.75 -7.13 13.28
C LEU A 85 2.48 -8.23 12.49
N LYS A 86 1.84 -9.38 12.29
CA LYS A 86 2.40 -10.47 11.46
C LYS A 86 2.64 -10.02 10.02
N THR A 87 1.73 -9.24 9.45
CA THR A 87 1.84 -8.74 8.07
C THR A 87 2.99 -7.75 7.92
N MET A 88 3.13 -6.83 8.88
CA MET A 88 4.20 -5.84 8.90
C MET A 88 5.57 -6.49 9.13
N LEU A 89 5.73 -7.33 10.16
CA LEU A 89 7.00 -7.97 10.47
C LEU A 89 7.47 -8.91 9.35
N ALA A 90 6.56 -9.68 8.76
CA ALA A 90 6.93 -10.54 7.63
C ALA A 90 7.31 -9.74 6.37
N ALA A 91 6.82 -8.51 6.22
CA ALA A 91 7.22 -7.61 5.13
C ALA A 91 8.66 -7.09 5.31
N TYR A 92 9.07 -6.86 6.57
CA TYR A 92 10.42 -6.43 6.89
C TYR A 92 11.49 -7.47 6.57
N LEU A 93 11.11 -8.74 6.59
CA LEU A 93 11.97 -9.87 6.21
C LEU A 93 11.82 -10.28 4.74
N TRP A 94 11.06 -9.52 3.94
CA TRP A 94 10.75 -9.90 2.57
C TRP A 94 11.81 -9.42 1.58
N GLU A 95 12.47 -10.36 0.90
CA GLU A 95 13.58 -10.08 -0.01
C GLU A 95 13.14 -9.63 -1.42
N ARG A 96 11.94 -10.03 -1.85
CA ARG A 96 11.43 -9.71 -3.20
C ARG A 96 10.72 -8.35 -3.23
N SER A 97 10.16 -7.97 -4.39
CA SER A 97 9.53 -6.66 -4.60
C SER A 97 8.35 -6.38 -3.65
N PRO A 98 8.06 -5.11 -3.32
CA PRO A 98 6.90 -4.73 -2.50
C PRO A 98 5.60 -5.20 -3.13
N HIS A 99 5.50 -5.08 -4.46
CA HIS A 99 4.37 -5.56 -5.24
C HIS A 99 4.13 -7.06 -5.04
N SER A 100 5.19 -7.89 -5.13
CA SER A 100 5.06 -9.34 -4.93
C SER A 100 4.60 -9.72 -3.53
N TYR A 101 4.94 -8.92 -2.51
CA TYR A 101 4.45 -9.10 -1.15
C TYR A 101 2.97 -8.74 -1.04
N GLY A 102 2.57 -7.58 -1.56
CA GLY A 102 1.18 -7.14 -1.58
C GLY A 102 0.27 -8.16 -2.26
N VAL A 103 0.67 -8.65 -3.44
CA VAL A 103 -0.05 -9.71 -4.17
C VAL A 103 -0.16 -10.98 -3.33
N LYS A 104 0.94 -11.44 -2.69
CA LYS A 104 0.92 -12.62 -1.81
C LYS A 104 -0.07 -12.46 -0.64
N VAL A 105 -0.07 -11.31 0.03
CA VAL A 105 -0.97 -11.02 1.16
C VAL A 105 -2.42 -10.94 0.69
N PHE A 106 -2.69 -10.26 -0.42
CA PHE A 106 -4.01 -10.15 -1.01
C PHE A 106 -4.57 -11.54 -1.35
N TYR A 107 -3.84 -12.34 -2.12
CA TYR A 107 -4.26 -13.67 -2.52
C TYR A 107 -4.47 -14.58 -1.32
N LYS A 108 -3.57 -14.58 -0.33
CA LYS A 108 -3.73 -15.39 0.88
C LYS A 108 -4.98 -15.01 1.68
N CYS A 109 -5.30 -13.72 1.74
CA CYS A 109 -6.49 -13.23 2.41
C CYS A 109 -7.77 -13.60 1.64
N ALA A 110 -7.75 -13.40 0.32
CA ALA A 110 -8.86 -13.64 -0.58
C ALA A 110 -9.16 -15.13 -0.79
N SER A 111 -8.14 -15.99 -0.80
CA SER A 111 -8.30 -17.45 -0.97
C SER A 111 -8.95 -18.12 0.24
N GLY A 112 -8.91 -17.45 1.41
CA GLY A 112 -9.65 -17.89 2.60
C GLY A 112 -11.11 -17.43 2.62
N GLN A 113 -11.54 -16.67 1.61
CA GLN A 113 -12.90 -16.17 1.44
C GLN A 113 -13.53 -16.89 0.24
N ALA A 114 -14.84 -17.14 0.30
CA ALA A 114 -15.62 -17.74 -0.80
C ALA A 114 -15.36 -17.01 -2.14
N PRO A 115 -15.60 -17.63 -3.33
CA PRO A 115 -15.05 -17.15 -4.60
C PRO A 115 -15.29 -15.65 -4.81
N LEU A 116 -14.19 -14.91 -4.97
CA LEU A 116 -14.16 -13.47 -5.16
C LEU A 116 -15.12 -13.08 -6.30
N ARG A 117 -16.22 -12.39 -5.95
CA ARG A 117 -17.22 -11.91 -6.92
C ARG A 117 -16.60 -11.00 -7.99
N SER A 118 -15.53 -10.28 -7.65
CA SER A 118 -14.79 -9.46 -8.60
C SER A 118 -14.11 -10.24 -9.73
N ALA A 119 -13.65 -11.47 -9.47
CA ALA A 119 -13.08 -12.33 -10.51
C ALA A 119 -14.18 -12.85 -11.47
N LEU A 120 -15.36 -13.16 -10.91
CA LEU A 120 -16.53 -13.61 -11.67
C LEU A 120 -17.09 -12.52 -12.60
N ASN A 121 -16.96 -11.24 -12.25
CA ASN A 121 -17.46 -10.13 -13.08
C ASN A 121 -16.52 -9.72 -14.22
N SER A 122 -15.27 -10.18 -14.25
CA SER A 122 -14.31 -9.85 -15.33
C SER A 122 -14.36 -10.81 -16.53
N ILE A 123 -15.15 -11.89 -16.43
CA ILE A 123 -15.28 -12.95 -17.45
C ILE A 123 -16.64 -12.86 -18.17
N ARG A 124 -17.46 -11.84 -17.89
CA ARG A 124 -18.74 -11.61 -18.57
C ARG A 124 -18.66 -10.42 -19.51
#